data_AF-A0A420H0J3-F1
#
_entry.id   AF-A0A420H0J3-F1
#
_cell.length_a   1.000
_cell.length_b   1.000
_cell.length_c   1.000
_cell.angle_alpha   90.00
_cell.angle_beta   90.00
_cell.angle_gamma   90.00
#
_symmetry.space_group_name_H-M   'P 1'
#
loop_
_entity.id
_entity.type
_entity.pdbx_description
1 polymer ?
#
loop_
_entity_poly.entity_id
_entity_poly.type
_entity_poly.pdbx_seq_one_letter_code
_entity_poly.pdbx_strand_id
1 'polypeptide(L)'
;MASNEYTLSHQDVVKAVIIHQNIHEGFWTLNINFNVAATHGPQVPDPCLAVTIKGIGIMRASSTDPLAVNAALVNPAVPERVESPEPAVHIAAAVNGTHEGGMQFCRDVYRSVAVQSAVRAPGKPG
;
A
#
# COMPACT_ATOMS: atom_id res chain seq x y z
N MET A 1 37.99 7.27 -0.01
CA MET A 1 37.32 6.34 0.92
C MET A 1 35.89 6.20 0.43
N ALA A 2 35.45 4.99 0.08
CA ALA A 2 34.06 4.77 -0.28
C ALA A 2 33.24 4.80 1.02
N SER A 3 32.42 5.82 1.21
CA SER A 3 31.49 5.90 2.33
C SER A 3 30.35 4.90 2.09
N ASN A 4 30.29 3.84 2.90
CA ASN A 4 29.15 2.92 2.98
C ASN A 4 27.96 3.62 3.68
N GLU A 5 27.53 4.76 3.14
CA GLU A 5 26.44 5.57 3.68
C GLU A 5 25.26 5.54 2.71
N TYR A 6 24.07 5.27 3.26
CA TYR A 6 22.81 5.38 2.53
C TYR A 6 21.96 6.47 3.18
N THR A 7 21.66 7.51 2.41
CA THR A 7 20.73 8.57 2.84
C THR A 7 19.34 8.28 2.28
N LEU A 8 18.33 8.36 3.13
CA LEU A 8 16.93 8.14 2.75
C LEU A 8 16.20 9.48 2.64
N SER A 9 15.29 9.59 1.65
CA SER A 9 14.38 10.74 1.59
C SER A 9 13.32 10.64 2.70
N HIS A 10 12.61 11.73 2.97
CA HIS A 10 11.44 11.74 3.87
C HIS A 10 10.46 10.61 3.52
N GLN A 11 10.11 10.46 2.24
CA GLN A 11 9.17 9.43 1.81
C GLN A 11 9.72 8.03 2.02
N ASP A 12 11.01 7.79 1.81
CA ASP A 12 11.59 6.47 1.97
C ASP A 12 11.59 6.04 3.44
N VAL A 13 11.90 6.97 4.35
CA VAL A 13 11.79 6.70 5.80
C VAL A 13 10.35 6.38 6.18
N VAL A 14 9.38 7.16 5.71
CA VAL A 14 7.95 6.90 6.01
C VAL A 14 7.50 5.54 5.45
N LYS A 15 7.85 5.24 4.19
CA LYS A 15 7.53 3.95 3.56
C LYS A 15 8.14 2.78 4.31
N ALA A 16 9.42 2.89 4.68
CA ALA A 16 10.11 1.85 5.44
C ALA A 16 9.42 1.59 6.78
N VAL A 17 9.01 2.64 7.51
CA VAL A 17 8.29 2.48 8.79
C VAL A 17 6.90 1.89 8.58
N ILE A 18 6.15 2.29 7.54
CA ILE A 18 4.84 1.70 7.21
C ILE A 18 4.95 0.19 6.98
N ILE A 19 5.91 -0.24 6.16
CA ILE A 19 6.14 -1.65 5.85
C ILE A 19 6.60 -2.40 7.11
N HIS A 20 7.57 -1.86 7.83
CA HIS A 20 8.11 -2.47 9.04
C HIS A 20 7.05 -2.68 10.13
N GLN A 21 6.17 -1.70 10.32
CA GLN A 21 5.08 -1.76 11.30
C GLN A 21 3.83 -2.49 10.79
N ASN A 22 3.90 -3.04 9.57
CA ASN A 22 2.81 -3.72 8.90
C ASN A 22 1.49 -2.90 8.88
N ILE A 23 1.59 -1.62 8.53
CA ILE A 23 0.44 -0.72 8.43
C ILE A 23 -0.09 -0.77 7.00
N HIS A 24 -1.39 -0.98 6.85
CA HIS A 24 -2.03 -1.18 5.53
C HIS A 24 -2.95 -0.03 5.09
N GLU A 25 -3.28 0.90 6.00
CA GLU A 25 -4.32 1.89 5.76
C GLU A 25 -3.95 3.29 6.28
N GLY A 26 -4.64 4.27 5.72
CA GLY A 26 -4.50 5.68 6.10
C GLY A 26 -3.30 6.38 5.46
N PHE A 27 -3.18 7.65 5.81
CA PHE A 27 -2.14 8.56 5.35
C PHE A 27 -1.21 8.87 6.51
N TRP A 28 0.10 8.77 6.27
CA TRP A 28 1.12 8.87 7.31
C TRP A 28 2.24 9.80 6.88
N THR A 29 2.77 10.56 7.83
CA THR A 29 3.90 11.47 7.61
C THR A 29 4.97 11.27 8.68
N LEU A 30 6.20 11.70 8.40
CA LEU A 30 7.32 11.62 9.32
C LEU A 30 7.05 12.48 10.56
N ASN A 31 7.32 11.91 11.74
CA ASN A 31 7.29 12.62 13.00
C ASN A 31 8.69 12.62 13.62
N ILE A 32 9.22 13.79 13.95
CA ILE A 32 10.50 13.93 14.65
C ILE A 32 10.26 14.73 15.92
N ASN A 33 10.52 14.10 17.06
CA ASN A 33 10.40 14.75 18.36
C ASN A 33 11.74 15.36 18.75
N PHE A 34 11.78 16.68 18.86
CA PHE A 34 12.97 17.41 19.31
C PHE A 34 12.88 17.76 20.80
N ASN A 35 14.03 17.75 21.47
CA ASN A 35 14.27 18.46 22.71
C ASN A 35 15.05 19.72 22.39
N VAL A 36 14.69 20.83 23.03
CA VAL A 36 15.46 22.06 22.96
C VAL A 36 15.78 22.50 24.38
N ALA A 37 17.07 22.67 24.67
CA ALA A 37 17.53 23.08 25.99
C ALA A 37 18.56 24.22 25.86
N ALA A 38 18.41 25.23 26.72
CA ALA A 38 19.48 26.20 26.93
C ALA A 38 20.61 25.53 27.71
N THR A 39 21.85 25.76 27.28
CA THR A 39 23.06 25.20 27.87
C THR A 39 24.16 26.25 27.90
N HIS A 40 25.29 25.92 28.54
CA HIS A 40 26.51 26.72 28.47
C HIS A 40 27.55 25.94 27.69
N GLY A 41 28.36 26.65 26.89
CA GLY A 41 29.52 26.05 26.23
C GLY A 41 30.52 25.48 27.26
N PRO A 42 31.40 24.54 26.84
CA PRO A 42 32.41 23.94 27.72
C PRO A 42 33.45 24.95 28.25
N GLN A 43 33.52 26.14 27.66
CA GLN A 43 34.29 27.30 28.13
C GLN A 43 33.25 28.38 28.50
N VAL A 44 33.05 28.64 29.79
CA VAL A 44 32.05 29.60 30.32
C VAL A 44 32.44 31.04 29.92
N PRO A 45 31.50 31.98 29.61
CA PRO A 45 30.03 31.94 29.71
C PRO A 45 29.33 32.19 28.36
N ASP A 46 29.56 31.37 27.34
CA ASP A 46 28.82 31.51 26.09
C ASP A 46 27.43 30.84 26.19
N PRO A 47 26.32 31.57 25.95
CA PRO A 47 25.00 30.98 25.90
C PRO A 47 24.91 30.04 24.70
N CYS A 48 24.47 28.80 24.93
CA CYS A 48 24.39 27.76 23.92
C CYS A 48 22.97 27.16 23.85
N LEU A 49 22.58 26.70 22.67
CA LEU A 49 21.34 25.98 22.45
C LEU A 49 21.67 24.54 22.06
N ALA A 50 21.20 23.57 22.86
CA ALA A 50 21.27 22.16 22.52
C ALA A 50 19.94 21.73 21.91
N VAL A 51 19.99 21.23 20.67
CA VAL A 51 18.86 20.59 19.98
C VAL A 51 19.14 19.10 19.88
N THR A 52 18.26 18.27 20.41
CA THR A 52 18.44 16.81 20.44
C THR A 52 17.22 16.13 19.85
N ILE A 53 17.43 15.08 19.04
CA ILE A 53 16.34 14.23 18.57
C ILE A 53 15.99 13.24 19.69
N LYS A 54 14.79 13.33 20.25
CA LYS A 54 14.26 12.36 21.25
C LYS A 54 13.73 11.09 20.59
N GLY A 55 13.21 11.20 19.38
CA GLY A 55 12.66 10.06 18.66
C GLY A 55 12.22 10.42 17.25
N ILE A 56 12.24 9.41 16.39
CA ILE A 56 11.80 9.48 15.00
C ILE A 56 10.74 8.40 14.80
N GLY A 57 9.65 8.74 14.15
CA GLY A 57 8.56 7.82 13.85
C GLY A 57 7.64 8.37 12.77
N ILE A 58 6.41 7.89 12.73
CA ILE A 58 5.37 8.41 11.84
C ILE A 58 4.12 8.76 12.64
N MET A 59 3.32 9.68 12.10
CA MET A 59 2.01 10.03 12.64
C MET A 59 0.95 10.02 11.54
N ARG A 60 -0.32 9.89 11.92
CA ARG A 60 -1.43 10.05 10.97
C ARG A 60 -1.45 11.48 10.42
N ALA A 61 -1.72 11.59 9.13
CA ALA A 61 -1.79 12.86 8.41
C ALA A 61 -3.09 12.96 7.60
N SER A 62 -3.43 14.17 7.18
CA SER A 62 -4.52 14.39 6.21
C SER A 62 -4.10 13.84 4.84
N SER A 63 -5.06 13.39 4.04
CA SER A 63 -4.82 13.04 2.63
C SER A 63 -4.41 14.24 1.77
N THR A 64 -4.65 15.46 2.27
CA THR A 64 -4.27 16.71 1.61
C THR A 64 -2.86 17.19 1.99
N ASP A 65 -2.19 16.53 2.94
CA ASP A 65 -0.82 16.87 3.33
C ASP A 65 0.14 16.43 2.22
N PRO A 66 0.95 17.34 1.63
CA PRO A 66 1.88 17.00 0.55
C PRO A 66 2.96 16.00 0.96
N LEU A 67 3.23 15.84 2.25
CA LEU A 67 4.22 14.91 2.80
C LEU A 67 3.60 13.59 3.26
N ALA A 68 2.28 13.44 3.15
CA ALA A 68 1.60 12.22 3.50
C ALA A 68 1.83 11.10 2.48
N VAL A 69 2.04 9.90 3.01
CA VAL A 69 2.21 8.65 2.26
C VAL A 69 1.01 7.77 2.54
N ASN A 70 0.35 7.30 1.48
CA ASN A 70 -0.78 6.38 1.58
C ASN A 70 -0.27 4.95 1.85
N ALA A 71 -0.58 4.41 3.02
CA ALA A 71 -0.16 3.06 3.41
C ALA A 71 -0.75 1.97 2.52
N ALA A 72 -1.96 2.14 1.99
CA ALA A 72 -2.60 1.16 1.13
C ALA A 72 -1.88 0.97 -0.22
N LEU A 73 -1.14 1.99 -0.67
CA LEU A 73 -0.33 1.90 -1.89
C LEU A 73 1.05 1.30 -1.63
N VAL A 74 1.59 1.50 -0.43
CA VAL A 74 2.95 1.09 -0.06
C VAL A 74 2.99 -0.33 0.51
N ASN A 75 1.98 -0.70 1.28
CA ASN A 75 1.87 -1.99 1.94
C ASN A 75 0.42 -2.50 1.88
N PRO A 76 -0.07 -2.91 0.70
CA PRO A 76 -1.45 -3.36 0.52
C PRO A 76 -1.74 -4.58 1.39
N ALA A 77 -2.94 -4.62 1.99
CA ALA A 77 -3.39 -5.80 2.71
C ALA A 77 -3.56 -6.97 1.73
N VAL A 78 -3.08 -8.16 2.11
CA VAL A 78 -3.36 -9.40 1.36
C VAL A 78 -4.86 -9.67 1.48
N PRO A 79 -5.59 -9.84 0.37
CA PRO A 79 -6.99 -10.24 0.45
C PRO A 79 -7.08 -11.55 1.22
N GLU A 80 -7.91 -11.62 2.26
CA GLU A 80 -8.21 -12.91 2.87
C GLU A 80 -8.76 -13.80 1.75
N ARG A 81 -8.07 -14.92 1.48
CA ARG A 81 -8.71 -16.01 0.77
C ARG A 81 -9.86 -16.40 1.65
N VAL A 82 -11.06 -16.08 1.22
CA VAL A 82 -12.25 -16.75 1.72
C VAL A 82 -12.01 -18.23 1.39
N GLU A 83 -11.55 -18.98 2.38
CA GLU A 83 -11.68 -20.43 2.37
C GLU A 83 -13.19 -20.68 2.44
N SER A 84 -13.84 -20.61 1.28
CA SER A 84 -15.19 -21.09 1.13
C SER A 84 -15.14 -22.57 1.54
N PRO A 85 -15.89 -22.99 2.57
CA PRO A 85 -16.11 -24.40 2.77
C PRO A 85 -17.03 -24.79 1.61
N GLU A 86 -16.45 -25.41 0.56
CA GLU A 86 -17.06 -26.27 -0.47
C GLU A 86 -16.18 -26.25 -1.74
N PRO A 87 -16.10 -27.38 -2.46
CA PRO A 87 -14.84 -27.92 -2.97
C PRO A 87 -14.30 -27.15 -4.17
N ALA A 88 -12.98 -27.25 -4.34
CA ALA A 88 -12.26 -26.87 -5.54
C ALA A 88 -13.10 -27.20 -6.78
N VAL A 89 -13.43 -26.18 -7.56
CA VAL A 89 -14.04 -26.33 -8.87
C VAL A 89 -13.06 -27.15 -9.71
N HIS A 90 -13.25 -28.46 -9.73
CA HIS A 90 -12.68 -29.33 -10.73
C HIS A 90 -13.28 -28.87 -12.05
N ILE A 91 -12.53 -28.07 -12.81
CA ILE A 91 -12.79 -27.90 -14.24
C ILE A 91 -12.45 -29.25 -14.89
N ALA A 92 -13.36 -30.21 -14.79
CA ALA A 92 -13.37 -31.38 -15.65
C ALA A 92 -13.90 -30.90 -17.01
N ALA A 93 -12.99 -30.42 -17.84
CA ALA A 93 -13.25 -30.30 -19.27
C ALA A 93 -13.42 -31.72 -19.84
N ALA A 94 -14.64 -32.25 -19.76
CA ALA A 94 -15.02 -33.45 -20.49
C ALA A 94 -15.07 -33.11 -21.98
N VAL A 95 -13.92 -33.18 -22.65
CA VAL A 95 -13.82 -33.22 -24.11
C VAL A 95 -14.13 -34.65 -24.54
N ASN A 96 -15.40 -34.94 -24.82
CA ASN A 96 -15.74 -36.04 -25.72
C ASN A 96 -15.62 -35.51 -27.15
N GLY A 97 -14.39 -35.56 -27.67
CA GLY A 97 -14.08 -35.23 -29.05
C GLY A 97 -13.20 -36.32 -29.64
N THR A 98 -13.79 -37.16 -30.49
CA THR A 98 -13.06 -38.04 -31.41
C THR A 98 -12.10 -37.20 -32.25
N HIS A 99 -10.84 -37.59 -32.22
CA HIS A 99 -9.73 -36.89 -32.86
C HIS A 99 -9.78 -37.09 -34.38
N GLU A 100 -10.26 -36.09 -35.12
CA GLU A 100 -9.88 -35.89 -36.52
C GLU A 100 -9.48 -34.44 -36.74
N GLY A 101 -8.38 -34.28 -37.47
CA GLY A 101 -7.49 -33.12 -37.45
C GLY A 101 -8.11 -31.79 -37.89
N GLY A 102 -7.61 -30.72 -37.26
CA GLY A 102 -7.82 -29.34 -37.70
C GLY A 102 -7.43 -28.37 -36.59
N MET A 103 -6.33 -27.64 -36.75
CA MET A 103 -5.95 -26.56 -35.83
C MET A 103 -6.95 -25.39 -35.95
N GLN A 104 -8.01 -25.40 -35.13
CA GLN A 104 -8.98 -24.32 -35.04
C GLN A 104 -8.55 -23.35 -33.92
N PHE A 105 -8.04 -22.18 -34.29
CA PHE A 105 -7.72 -21.11 -33.35
C PHE A 105 -8.99 -20.59 -32.66
N CYS A 106 -9.12 -20.85 -31.35
CA CYS A 106 -10.28 -20.49 -30.54
C CYS A 106 -10.39 -18.97 -30.32
N ARG A 107 -11.09 -18.27 -31.21
CA ARG A 107 -11.42 -16.84 -31.07
C ARG A 107 -12.57 -16.56 -30.08
N ASP A 108 -13.25 -17.59 -29.57
CA ASP A 108 -14.52 -17.44 -28.85
C ASP A 108 -14.43 -17.40 -27.32
N VAL A 109 -13.24 -17.58 -26.74
CA VAL A 109 -13.07 -17.64 -25.27
C VAL A 109 -13.32 -16.28 -24.59
N TYR A 110 -13.23 -15.16 -25.32
CA TYR A 110 -13.45 -13.84 -24.75
C TYR A 110 -14.93 -13.38 -24.71
N ARG A 111 -15.88 -14.18 -25.22
CA ARG A 111 -17.28 -13.71 -25.37
C ARG A 111 -18.17 -13.96 -24.15
N SER A 112 -17.73 -14.70 -23.14
CA SER A 112 -18.57 -15.13 -22.00
C SER A 112 -18.37 -14.35 -20.70
N VAL A 113 -17.47 -13.37 -20.65
CA VAL A 113 -17.34 -12.48 -19.47
C VAL A 113 -18.19 -11.23 -19.67
N ALA A 114 -19.51 -11.39 -19.72
CA ALA A 114 -20.44 -10.27 -19.64
C ALA A 114 -20.70 -9.95 -18.16
N VAL A 115 -20.06 -8.89 -17.67
CA VAL A 115 -20.35 -8.27 -16.38
C VAL A 115 -21.76 -7.68 -16.42
N GLN A 116 -22.72 -8.26 -15.69
CA GLN A 116 -24.05 -7.66 -15.54
C GLN A 116 -23.96 -6.45 -14.60
N SER A 117 -23.97 -5.24 -15.18
CA SER A 117 -24.17 -3.99 -14.45
C SER A 117 -25.66 -3.81 -14.18
N ALA A 118 -26.06 -3.82 -12.91
CA ALA A 118 -27.43 -3.54 -12.49
C ALA A 118 -27.68 -2.02 -12.50
N VAL A 119 -28.32 -1.50 -13.55
CA VAL A 119 -28.91 -0.15 -13.56
C VAL A 119 -30.43 -0.31 -13.65
N ARG A 120 -31.12 0.02 -12.55
CA ARG A 120 -32.59 0.01 -12.43
C ARG A 120 -33.14 1.35 -12.93
N ALA A 121 -33.97 1.33 -13.97
CA ALA A 121 -34.63 2.54 -14.50
C ALA A 121 -35.99 2.81 -13.79
N PRO A 122 -36.40 4.08 -13.61
CA PRO A 122 -37.64 4.43 -12.93
C PRO A 122 -38.87 4.38 -13.86
N GLY A 123 -39.97 3.77 -13.39
CA GLY A 123 -41.24 3.68 -14.11
C GLY A 123 -42.08 4.96 -13.99
N LYS A 124 -42.77 5.34 -15.07
CA LYS A 124 -43.79 6.42 -15.07
C LYS A 124 -45.17 5.88 -14.63
N PRO A 125 -45.99 6.68 -13.93
CA PRO A 125 -47.35 6.32 -13.58
C PRO A 125 -48.33 6.61 -14.73
N GLY A 126 -49.41 5.81 -14.80
CA GLY A 126 -50.59 6.10 -15.60
C GLY A 126 -51.67 6.84 -14.81
#